data_AF-A0A7R6PUC7-F1
#
_entry.id   AF-A0A7R6PUC7-F1
#
_cell.length_a   1.000
_cell.length_b   1.000
_cell.length_c   1.000
_cell.angle_alpha   90.00
_cell.angle_beta   90.00
_cell.angle_gamma   90.00
#
_symmetry.space_group_name_H-M   'P 1'
#
loop_
_entity.id
_entity.type
_entity.pdbx_description
1 polymer ?
#
loop_
_entity_poly.entity_id
_entity_poly.type
_entity_poly.pdbx_seq_one_letter_code
_entity_poly.pdbx_strand_id
1 'polypeptide(L)'
;MCMLSVSIKIRNKITHFFILVFLLITSGCAANRQLAAVFFDGVPEYQTTSESNKVSGSNKNEKGSPEERRNVAAINRKKNANATVSIHKPFGERKCEKCHDRNKKSFLVVPKNELCFQCHKKERFFQKFVHGPVAPGTCLSCHYPHKSPNPYLLRYTDEKLCFQCHEPDEIRKIKDHKNRAGCLKCHDPHTQNNKFFLKPEIMKKFKAI
;
A
#
# COMPACT_ATOMS: atom_id res chain seq x y z
N MET A 1 5.95 -45.84 -56.76
CA MET A 1 5.21 -44.61 -56.37
C MET A 1 4.48 -44.73 -55.01
N CYS A 2 5.02 -45.45 -54.01
CA CYS A 2 4.31 -45.66 -52.71
C CYS A 2 4.96 -44.96 -51.50
N MET A 3 6.21 -44.50 -51.61
CA MET A 3 6.97 -43.94 -50.47
C MET A 3 6.88 -42.41 -50.31
N LEU A 4 6.46 -41.67 -51.35
CA LEU A 4 6.33 -40.20 -51.29
C LEU A 4 5.02 -39.73 -50.63
N SER A 5 3.94 -40.52 -50.72
CA SER A 5 2.62 -40.15 -50.16
C SER A 5 2.54 -40.31 -48.64
N VAL A 6 3.38 -41.16 -48.05
CA VAL A 6 3.40 -41.41 -46.59
C VAL A 6 4.07 -40.25 -45.85
N SER A 7 5.18 -39.72 -46.37
CA SER A 7 5.92 -38.60 -45.76
C SER A 7 5.16 -37.28 -45.76
N ILE A 8 4.35 -37.01 -46.79
CA ILE A 8 3.53 -35.78 -46.86
C ILE A 8 2.38 -35.82 -45.83
N LYS A 9 1.76 -37.00 -45.65
CA LYS A 9 0.64 -37.18 -44.70
C LYS A 9 1.09 -37.10 -43.24
N ILE A 10 2.30 -37.56 -42.94
CA ILE A 10 2.92 -37.45 -41.61
C ILE A 10 3.34 -36.00 -41.32
N ARG A 11 3.95 -35.31 -42.30
CA ARG A 11 4.35 -33.90 -42.15
C ARG A 11 3.15 -32.99 -41.87
N ASN A 12 2.02 -33.21 -42.56
CA ASN A 12 0.80 -32.44 -42.33
C ASN A 12 0.14 -32.72 -40.98
N LYS A 13 0.21 -33.96 -40.46
CA LYS A 13 -0.31 -34.26 -39.11
C LYS A 13 0.54 -33.61 -38.01
N ILE A 14 1.86 -33.56 -38.19
CA ILE A 14 2.78 -32.92 -37.25
C ILE A 14 2.59 -31.39 -37.25
N THR A 15 2.46 -30.76 -38.42
CA THR A 15 2.18 -29.31 -38.49
C THR A 15 0.82 -28.96 -37.89
N HIS A 16 -0.23 -29.75 -38.12
CA HIS A 16 -1.52 -29.53 -37.46
C HIS A 16 -1.44 -29.72 -35.94
N PHE A 17 -0.67 -30.69 -35.44
CA PHE A 17 -0.48 -30.89 -34.00
C PHE A 17 0.24 -29.69 -33.35
N PHE A 18 1.29 -29.17 -33.98
CA PHE A 18 1.99 -27.97 -33.48
C PHE A 18 1.13 -26.70 -33.54
N ILE A 19 0.30 -26.53 -34.58
CA ILE A 19 -0.63 -25.39 -34.68
C ILE A 19 -1.70 -25.46 -33.58
N LEU A 20 -2.21 -26.66 -33.27
CA LEU A 20 -3.23 -26.85 -32.23
C LEU A 20 -2.67 -26.64 -30.82
N VAL A 21 -1.42 -27.07 -30.56
CA VAL A 21 -0.70 -26.78 -29.31
C VAL A 21 -0.37 -25.29 -29.18
N PHE A 22 0.02 -24.61 -30.27
CA PHE A 22 0.30 -23.17 -30.26
C PHE A 22 -0.98 -22.34 -30.03
N LEU A 23 -2.12 -22.73 -30.61
CA LEU A 23 -3.43 -22.13 -30.33
C LEU A 23 -3.88 -22.32 -28.87
N LEU A 24 -3.58 -23.45 -28.24
CA LEU A 24 -3.86 -23.66 -26.81
C LEU A 24 -2.95 -22.82 -25.91
N ILE A 25 -1.69 -22.61 -26.28
CA ILE A 25 -0.74 -21.77 -25.53
C ILE A 25 -1.07 -20.27 -25.66
N THR A 26 -1.53 -19.81 -26.83
CA THR A 26 -1.96 -18.40 -27.01
C THR A 26 -3.33 -18.12 -26.39
N SER A 27 -4.21 -19.13 -26.33
CA SER A 27 -5.50 -19.03 -25.62
C SER A 27 -5.36 -19.07 -24.09
N GLY A 28 -4.23 -19.61 -23.57
CA GLY A 28 -3.97 -19.76 -22.14
C GLY A 28 -3.35 -18.54 -21.44
N CYS A 29 -2.95 -17.49 -22.16
CA CYS A 29 -2.25 -16.33 -21.57
C CYS A 29 -3.10 -15.05 -21.47
N ALA A 30 -4.31 -15.02 -22.02
CA ALA A 30 -5.17 -13.82 -22.04
C ALA A 30 -6.33 -13.85 -21.03
N ALA A 31 -6.45 -14.88 -20.20
CA ALA A 31 -7.58 -15.07 -19.29
C ALA A 31 -7.16 -15.33 -17.84
N ASN A 32 -6.44 -14.39 -17.20
CA ASN A 32 -6.56 -14.26 -15.74
C ASN A 32 -6.04 -12.96 -15.07
N ARG A 33 -5.97 -11.83 -15.79
CA ARG A 33 -5.80 -10.52 -15.10
C ARG A 33 -7.13 -9.88 -14.69
N GLN A 34 -8.25 -10.25 -15.33
CA GLN A 34 -9.55 -9.63 -15.06
C GLN A 34 -10.31 -10.26 -13.89
N LEU A 35 -10.14 -11.55 -13.59
CA LEU A 35 -10.84 -12.17 -12.44
C LEU A 35 -10.33 -11.69 -11.08
N ALA A 36 -9.09 -11.17 -11.00
CA ALA A 36 -8.59 -10.54 -9.79
C ALA A 36 -9.18 -9.14 -9.55
N ALA A 37 -9.69 -8.47 -10.59
CA ALA A 37 -10.26 -7.12 -10.48
C ALA A 37 -11.69 -7.15 -9.91
N VAL A 38 -12.49 -8.17 -10.23
CA VAL A 38 -13.87 -8.30 -9.76
C VAL A 38 -13.98 -8.57 -8.25
N PHE A 39 -12.95 -9.18 -7.64
CA PHE A 39 -12.89 -9.37 -6.18
C PHE A 39 -12.42 -8.14 -5.41
N PHE A 40 -11.91 -7.11 -6.09
CA PHE A 40 -11.44 -5.85 -5.50
C PHE A 40 -12.24 -4.63 -6.00
N ASP A 41 -13.42 -4.85 -6.58
CA ASP A 41 -14.29 -3.83 -7.19
C ASP A 41 -15.08 -2.98 -6.17
N GLY A 42 -14.55 -2.86 -4.95
CA GLY A 42 -15.11 -2.06 -3.87
C GLY A 42 -14.13 -1.05 -3.28
N VAL A 43 -12.95 -0.87 -3.87
CA VAL A 43 -12.03 0.20 -3.44
C VAL A 43 -12.34 1.44 -4.29
N PRO A 44 -13.05 2.46 -3.76
CA PRO A 44 -13.26 3.68 -4.50
C PRO A 44 -11.90 4.27 -4.87
N GLU A 45 -11.80 4.76 -6.10
CA GLU A 45 -10.66 5.54 -6.55
C GLU A 45 -10.45 6.68 -5.55
N TYR A 46 -9.30 6.68 -4.86
CA TYR A 46 -8.96 7.77 -3.95
C TYR A 46 -8.81 9.03 -4.80
N GLN A 47 -9.90 9.78 -4.86
CA GLN A 47 -9.92 11.09 -5.44
C GLN A 47 -8.88 11.92 -4.70
N THR A 48 -7.84 12.33 -5.40
CA THR A 48 -7.07 13.51 -5.02
C THR A 48 -7.93 14.73 -5.33
N THR A 49 -9.15 14.81 -4.78
CA THR A 49 -9.81 16.08 -4.64
C THR A 49 -8.98 16.87 -3.64
N SER A 50 -8.67 18.08 -4.05
CA SER A 50 -7.96 19.13 -3.35
C SER A 50 -8.65 19.58 -2.03
N GLU A 51 -9.46 18.73 -1.40
CA GLU A 51 -10.34 19.07 -0.28
C GLU A 51 -10.00 18.36 1.04
N SER A 52 -8.90 17.59 1.11
CA SER A 52 -8.34 17.12 2.40
C SER A 52 -7.38 18.13 3.06
N ASN A 53 -7.22 19.33 2.50
CA ASN A 53 -6.48 20.44 3.12
C ASN A 53 -7.37 21.32 4.03
N LYS A 54 -8.23 20.71 4.85
CA LYS A 54 -9.00 21.48 5.85
C LYS A 54 -9.03 20.86 7.24
N VAL A 55 -7.95 20.23 7.70
CA VAL A 55 -7.57 20.24 9.13
C VAL A 55 -6.05 20.21 9.28
N SER A 56 -5.41 21.31 8.87
CA SER A 56 -4.22 21.83 9.56
C SER A 56 -4.14 23.31 9.21
N GLY A 57 -4.54 24.14 10.18
CA GLY A 57 -4.94 25.53 9.96
C GLY A 57 -3.85 26.40 9.35
N SER A 58 -4.12 26.90 8.15
CA SER A 58 -3.75 28.25 7.75
C SER A 58 -5.05 29.00 7.49
N ASN A 59 -5.68 29.48 8.56
CA ASN A 59 -6.79 30.40 8.45
C ASN A 59 -6.23 31.74 7.95
N LYS A 60 -6.31 32.01 6.64
CA LYS A 60 -5.78 33.23 6.02
C LYS A 60 -6.69 34.46 6.21
N ASN A 61 -7.61 34.43 7.17
CA ASN A 61 -8.50 35.55 7.48
C ASN A 61 -8.51 35.84 8.98
N GLU A 62 -7.40 36.33 9.52
CA GLU A 62 -7.37 36.94 10.84
C GLU A 62 -6.70 38.32 10.73
N LYS A 63 -7.53 39.36 10.61
CA LYS A 63 -7.13 40.73 10.91
C LYS A 63 -6.83 40.78 12.42
N GLY A 64 -5.59 40.50 12.79
CA GLY A 64 -5.10 40.51 14.17
C GLY A 64 -3.71 41.10 14.21
N SER A 65 -3.42 41.87 15.27
CA SER A 65 -2.17 42.59 15.47
C SER A 65 -0.94 41.65 15.35
N PRO A 66 0.21 42.13 14.83
CA PRO A 66 1.46 41.37 14.77
C PRO A 66 1.88 40.73 16.10
N GLU A 67 1.45 41.29 17.23
CA GLU A 67 1.74 40.79 18.58
C GLU A 67 0.89 39.55 18.94
N GLU A 68 -0.38 39.54 18.53
CA GLU A 68 -1.32 38.46 18.80
C GLU A 68 -0.97 37.18 18.01
N ARG A 69 -0.46 37.36 16.79
CA ARG A 69 0.08 36.26 15.95
C ARG A 69 1.33 35.60 16.54
N ARG A 70 2.17 36.37 17.25
CA ARG A 70 3.37 35.84 17.93
C ARG A 70 3.00 34.97 19.13
N ASN A 71 1.95 35.33 19.85
CA ASN A 71 1.49 34.61 21.04
C ASN A 71 0.84 33.26 20.71
N VAL A 72 0.03 33.18 19.66
CA VAL A 72 -0.59 31.90 19.21
C VAL A 72 0.46 30.90 18.71
N ALA A 73 1.49 31.37 18.00
CA ALA A 73 2.61 30.53 17.56
C ALA A 73 3.45 29.99 18.74
N ALA A 74 3.59 30.76 19.82
CA ALA A 74 4.31 30.34 21.03
C ALA A 74 3.51 29.33 21.87
N ILE A 75 2.19 29.47 21.95
CA ILE A 75 1.30 28.55 22.69
C ILE A 75 1.23 27.18 22.00
N ASN A 76 1.18 27.14 20.66
CA ASN A 76 1.16 25.90 19.88
C ASN A 76 2.51 25.16 19.87
N ARG A 77 3.63 25.88 20.04
CA ARG A 77 4.96 25.27 20.23
C ARG A 77 5.08 24.53 21.56
N LYS A 78 4.46 25.06 22.63
CA LYS A 78 4.51 24.44 23.96
C LYS A 78 3.67 23.15 24.05
N LYS A 79 2.53 23.06 23.36
CA LYS A 79 1.70 21.83 23.35
C LYS A 79 2.33 20.64 22.61
N ASN A 80 3.30 20.87 21.72
CA ASN A 80 3.91 19.84 20.87
C ASN A 80 5.41 19.61 21.17
N ALA A 81 5.90 20.07 22.32
CA ALA A 81 7.32 19.97 22.68
C ALA A 81 7.81 18.52 22.94
N ASN A 82 6.92 17.52 22.94
CA ASN A 82 7.25 16.11 23.16
C ASN A 82 6.85 15.16 22.00
N ALA A 83 6.39 15.67 20.87
CA ALA A 83 6.07 14.82 19.71
C ALA A 83 7.34 14.60 18.86
N THR A 84 8.01 13.46 19.05
CA THR A 84 9.10 13.02 18.17
C THR A 84 8.55 12.78 16.76
N VAL A 85 8.79 13.72 15.85
CA VAL A 85 8.38 13.61 14.44
C VAL A 85 9.11 12.42 13.80
N SER A 86 8.35 11.51 13.20
CA SER A 86 8.92 10.43 12.39
C SER A 86 9.36 11.02 11.05
N ILE A 87 10.66 10.91 10.74
CA ILE A 87 11.26 11.45 9.52
C ILE A 87 11.73 10.28 8.66
N HIS A 88 11.34 10.29 7.38
CA HIS A 88 11.81 9.26 6.46
C HIS A 88 13.29 9.52 6.14
N LYS A 89 14.14 8.50 6.29
CA LYS A 89 15.60 8.66 6.18
C LYS A 89 16.05 9.40 4.91
N PRO A 90 15.61 9.06 3.69
CA PRO A 90 16.00 9.80 2.48
C PRO A 90 15.61 11.28 2.53
N PHE A 91 14.47 11.61 3.15
CA PHE A 91 14.02 12.99 3.34
C PHE A 91 14.87 13.73 4.39
N GLY A 92 15.17 13.09 5.53
CA GLY A 92 16.07 13.64 6.55
C GLY A 92 17.49 13.90 6.03
N GLU A 93 17.94 13.06 5.09
CA GLU A 93 19.23 13.20 4.40
C GLU A 93 19.19 14.14 3.18
N ARG A 94 18.04 14.76 2.89
CA ARG A 94 17.82 15.68 1.74
C ARG A 94 18.11 15.07 0.37
N LYS A 95 17.97 13.75 0.21
CA LYS A 95 18.15 13.02 -1.06
C LYS A 95 16.91 13.11 -1.95
N CYS A 96 16.47 14.33 -2.23
CA CYS A 96 15.21 14.63 -2.91
C CYS A 96 15.15 13.97 -4.30
N GLU A 97 16.27 13.99 -5.02
CA GLU A 97 16.45 13.47 -6.37
C GLU A 97 16.33 11.95 -6.49
N LYS A 98 16.40 11.22 -5.37
CA LYS A 98 16.14 9.77 -5.35
C LYS A 98 14.67 9.44 -5.56
N CYS A 99 13.79 10.42 -5.35
CA CYS A 99 12.36 10.26 -5.57
C CYS A 99 11.81 11.23 -6.59
N HIS A 100 12.35 12.44 -6.65
CA HIS A 100 11.84 13.53 -7.46
C HIS A 100 12.70 13.84 -8.68
N ASP A 101 12.04 14.13 -9.81
CA ASP A 101 12.68 14.61 -11.03
C ASP A 101 11.88 15.80 -11.57
N ARG A 102 12.48 16.99 -11.54
CA ARG A 102 11.83 18.24 -11.98
C ARG A 102 11.53 18.28 -13.48
N ASN A 103 12.20 17.43 -14.26
CA ASN A 103 12.00 17.38 -15.71
C ASN A 103 10.82 16.47 -16.10
N LYS A 104 10.29 15.68 -15.16
CA LYS A 104 9.13 14.82 -15.39
C LYS A 104 7.85 15.52 -14.95
N LYS A 105 6.79 15.38 -15.75
CA LYS A 105 5.46 15.90 -15.42
C LYS A 105 4.91 15.40 -14.08
N SER A 106 5.23 14.15 -13.71
CA SER A 106 4.84 13.56 -12.42
C SER A 106 5.68 14.05 -11.23
N PHE A 107 6.78 14.77 -11.50
CA PHE A 107 7.83 15.09 -10.54
C PHE A 107 8.46 13.88 -9.85
N LEU A 108 8.27 12.66 -10.34
CA LEU A 108 8.77 11.43 -9.73
C LEU A 108 9.68 10.66 -10.68
N VAL A 109 10.76 10.08 -10.16
CA VAL A 109 11.74 9.32 -10.96
C VAL A 109 11.14 8.06 -11.59
N VAL A 110 10.15 7.44 -10.94
CA VAL A 110 9.34 6.30 -11.42
C VAL A 110 7.89 6.45 -10.93
N PRO A 111 6.91 5.67 -11.45
CA PRO A 111 5.53 5.68 -10.95
C PRO A 111 5.43 5.45 -9.43
N LYS A 112 4.41 6.04 -8.79
CA LYS A 112 4.25 6.00 -7.31
C LYS A 112 4.26 4.59 -6.72
N ASN A 113 3.58 3.65 -7.37
CA ASN A 113 3.46 2.25 -6.96
C ASN A 113 4.76 1.44 -7.11
N GLU A 114 5.74 1.96 -7.85
CA GLU A 114 7.07 1.35 -8.04
C GLU A 114 8.15 2.05 -7.22
N LEU A 115 7.93 3.33 -6.89
CA LEU A 115 8.91 4.22 -6.27
C LEU A 115 9.42 3.69 -4.93
N CYS A 116 8.51 3.20 -4.07
CA CYS A 116 8.88 2.66 -2.77
C CYS A 116 9.80 1.43 -2.92
N PHE A 117 9.58 0.63 -3.96
CA PHE A 117 10.33 -0.60 -4.21
C PHE A 117 11.72 -0.36 -4.81
N GLN A 118 12.08 0.88 -5.15
CA GLN A 118 13.46 1.24 -5.49
C GLN A 118 14.44 1.00 -4.33
N CYS A 119 13.93 0.96 -3.08
CA CYS A 119 14.74 0.69 -1.89
C CYS A 119 14.12 -0.38 -0.97
N HIS A 120 12.79 -0.41 -0.84
CA HIS A 120 12.10 -1.40 -0.03
C HIS A 120 11.91 -2.68 -0.85
N LYS A 121 12.64 -3.75 -0.52
CA LYS A 121 12.58 -5.02 -1.27
C LYS A 121 11.15 -5.57 -1.35
N LYS A 122 10.66 -5.74 -2.58
CA LYS A 122 9.27 -6.13 -2.85
C LYS A 122 8.91 -7.44 -2.16
N GLU A 123 9.81 -8.42 -2.17
CA GLU A 123 9.62 -9.77 -1.64
C GLU A 123 9.20 -9.76 -0.16
N ARG A 124 9.57 -8.73 0.61
CA ARG A 124 9.19 -8.59 2.02
C ARG A 124 7.70 -8.31 2.24
N PHE A 125 7.01 -7.83 1.20
CA PHE A 125 5.61 -7.41 1.25
C PHE A 125 4.65 -8.44 0.66
N PHE A 126 5.17 -9.56 0.14
CA PHE A 126 4.38 -10.59 -0.53
C PHE A 126 4.61 -11.95 0.12
N GLN A 127 3.99 -12.18 1.28
CA GLN A 127 3.85 -13.50 1.90
C GLN A 127 2.50 -14.14 1.54
N LYS A 128 2.09 -15.19 2.25
CA LYS A 128 0.84 -15.92 1.98
C LYS A 128 -0.41 -15.03 1.96
N PHE A 129 -0.51 -14.10 2.90
CA PHE A 129 -1.60 -13.12 2.96
C PHE A 129 -1.01 -11.72 2.76
N VAL A 130 -1.52 -10.98 1.78
CA VAL A 130 -1.12 -9.61 1.47
C VAL A 130 -2.29 -8.69 1.72
N HIS A 131 -2.05 -7.59 2.42
CA HIS A 131 -3.08 -6.63 2.73
C HIS A 131 -3.48 -5.86 1.46
N GLY A 132 -4.78 -5.59 1.30
CA GLY A 132 -5.37 -5.05 0.07
C GLY A 132 -4.62 -3.84 -0.51
N PRO A 133 -4.33 -2.79 0.26
CA PRO A 133 -3.57 -1.62 -0.24
C PRO A 133 -2.12 -1.91 -0.66
N VAL A 134 -1.50 -2.97 -0.12
CA VAL A 134 -0.10 -3.30 -0.44
C VAL A 134 0.02 -3.98 -1.79
N ALA A 135 -0.94 -4.82 -2.16
CA ALA A 135 -0.93 -5.54 -3.44
C ALA A 135 -0.77 -4.63 -4.68
N PRO A 136 -1.51 -3.51 -4.82
CA PRO A 136 -1.33 -2.55 -5.91
C PRO A 136 -0.22 -1.51 -5.66
N GLY A 137 0.46 -1.56 -4.52
CA GLY A 137 1.49 -0.58 -4.15
C GLY A 137 0.94 0.79 -3.74
N THR A 138 -0.26 0.87 -3.15
CA THR A 138 -0.85 2.12 -2.68
C THR A 138 -0.33 2.53 -1.29
N CYS A 139 0.99 2.52 -1.12
CA CYS A 139 1.68 2.78 0.15
C CYS A 139 1.30 4.13 0.79
N LEU A 140 0.98 5.12 -0.06
CA LEU A 140 0.64 6.48 0.36
C LEU A 140 -0.78 6.63 0.94
N SER A 141 -1.62 5.60 0.85
CA SER A 141 -2.89 5.54 1.56
C SER A 141 -2.68 5.49 3.08
N CYS A 142 -1.55 4.95 3.53
CA CYS A 142 -1.20 4.80 4.94
C CYS A 142 -0.03 5.67 5.39
N HIS A 143 0.93 5.96 4.51
CA HIS A 143 2.19 6.63 4.85
C HIS A 143 2.35 8.04 4.25
N TYR A 144 3.02 8.92 4.99
CA TYR A 144 3.59 10.17 4.48
C TYR A 144 5.08 9.98 4.16
N PRO A 145 5.51 10.11 2.89
CA PRO A 145 6.84 9.67 2.46
C PRO A 145 7.98 10.61 2.91
N HIS A 146 7.67 11.77 3.49
CA HIS A 146 8.65 12.75 3.97
C HIS A 146 8.79 12.71 5.49
N LYS A 147 7.70 13.03 6.19
CA LYS A 147 7.63 13.07 7.65
C LYS A 147 6.19 12.92 8.11
N SER A 148 6.01 12.44 9.33
CA SER A 148 4.73 12.37 10.01
C SER A 148 4.89 12.68 11.50
N PRO A 149 3.89 13.31 12.15
CA PRO A 149 3.84 13.34 13.61
C PRO A 149 3.62 11.95 14.24
N ASN A 150 3.19 10.95 13.46
CA ASN A 150 2.96 9.59 13.95
C ASN A 150 4.18 8.68 13.68
N PRO A 151 4.41 7.64 14.49
CA PRO A 151 5.42 6.62 14.23
C PRO A 151 5.26 5.99 12.85
N TYR A 152 6.35 5.42 12.33
CA TYR A 152 6.37 4.71 11.03
C TYR A 152 5.82 5.52 9.85
N LEU A 153 5.89 6.86 9.93
CA LEU A 153 5.38 7.75 8.91
C LEU A 153 3.86 7.66 8.66
N LEU A 154 3.07 7.15 9.61
CA LEU A 154 1.64 6.92 9.38
C LEU A 154 0.86 8.24 9.23
N ARG A 155 -0.16 8.27 8.36
CA ARG A 155 -0.98 9.48 8.16
C ARG A 155 -1.82 9.83 9.38
N TYR A 156 -2.26 8.82 10.11
CA TYR A 156 -3.01 8.93 11.36
C TYR A 156 -2.37 8.04 12.43
N THR A 157 -2.84 8.16 13.67
CA THR A 157 -2.54 7.18 14.72
C THR A 157 -3.00 5.78 14.30
N ASP A 158 -2.34 4.74 14.81
CA ASP A 158 -2.61 3.31 14.55
C ASP A 158 -4.11 3.00 14.34
N GLU A 159 -4.92 3.12 15.40
CA GLU A 159 -6.34 2.77 15.35
C GLU A 159 -7.14 3.63 14.37
N LYS A 160 -6.95 4.95 14.42
CA LYS A 160 -7.64 5.89 13.52
C LYS A 160 -7.37 5.56 12.05
N LEU A 161 -6.14 5.14 11.72
CA LEU A 161 -5.79 4.76 10.35
C LEU A 161 -6.55 3.50 9.92
N CYS A 162 -6.52 2.45 10.75
CA CYS A 162 -7.22 1.19 10.45
C CYS A 162 -8.73 1.41 10.31
N PHE A 163 -9.31 2.26 11.16
CA PHE A 163 -10.73 2.58 11.17
C PHE A 163 -11.15 3.55 10.04
N GLN A 164 -10.25 3.94 9.13
CA GLN A 164 -10.67 4.57 7.87
C GLN A 164 -11.39 3.58 6.95
N CYS A 165 -11.16 2.27 7.12
CA CYS A 165 -11.74 1.23 6.28
C CYS A 165 -12.35 0.07 7.08
N HIS A 166 -11.81 -0.24 8.25
CA HIS A 166 -12.30 -1.34 9.06
C HIS A 166 -13.27 -0.86 10.14
N GLU A 167 -14.48 -1.38 10.14
CA GLU A 167 -15.51 -0.93 11.06
C GLU A 167 -15.14 -1.27 12.53
N PRO A 168 -15.00 -0.26 13.41
CA PRO A 168 -14.53 -0.48 14.78
C PRO A 168 -15.40 -1.45 15.57
N ASP A 169 -16.72 -1.36 15.38
CA ASP A 169 -17.68 -2.16 16.15
C ASP A 169 -17.64 -3.63 15.72
N GLU A 170 -17.43 -3.91 14.43
CA GLU A 170 -17.24 -5.28 13.94
C GLU A 170 -15.93 -5.88 14.46
N ILE A 171 -14.85 -5.09 14.51
CA ILE A 171 -13.57 -5.55 15.08
C ILE A 171 -13.72 -5.86 16.57
N ARG A 172 -14.40 -4.99 17.33
CA ARG A 172 -14.54 -5.11 18.79
C ARG A 172 -15.42 -6.29 19.22
N LYS A 173 -16.32 -6.78 18.35
CA LYS A 173 -17.13 -7.98 18.59
C LYS A 173 -16.30 -9.26 18.65
N ILE A 174 -15.11 -9.28 18.03
CA ILE A 174 -14.22 -10.44 18.06
C ILE A 174 -13.72 -10.65 19.49
N LYS A 175 -13.93 -11.85 20.04
CA LYS A 175 -13.60 -12.22 21.44
C LYS A 175 -12.21 -11.76 21.88
N ASP A 176 -11.21 -11.93 21.04
CA ASP A 176 -9.81 -11.61 21.34
C ASP A 176 -9.47 -10.12 21.29
N HIS A 177 -10.35 -9.26 20.75
CA HIS A 177 -10.18 -7.80 20.76
C HIS A 177 -10.72 -7.13 22.03
N LYS A 178 -11.41 -7.87 22.90
CA LYS A 178 -11.92 -7.33 24.17
C LYS A 178 -10.77 -6.72 24.98
N ASN A 179 -10.91 -5.45 25.35
CA ASN A 179 -9.92 -4.67 26.12
C ASN A 179 -8.52 -4.58 25.47
N ARG A 180 -8.41 -4.79 24.15
CA ARG A 180 -7.15 -4.58 23.42
C ARG A 180 -7.17 -3.22 22.72
N ALA A 181 -6.03 -2.56 22.72
CA ALA A 181 -5.80 -1.29 22.03
C ALA A 181 -4.52 -1.34 21.21
N GLY A 182 -4.54 -0.71 20.03
CA GLY A 182 -3.44 -0.67 19.06
C GLY A 182 -3.39 -1.91 18.17
N CYS A 183 -3.81 -1.75 16.92
CA CYS A 183 -3.89 -2.80 15.92
C CYS A 183 -2.48 -3.36 15.60
N LEU A 184 -1.48 -2.47 15.49
CA LEU A 184 -0.11 -2.82 15.15
C LEU A 184 0.62 -3.64 16.23
N LYS A 185 0.05 -3.78 17.43
CA LYS A 185 0.63 -4.66 18.46
C LYS A 185 0.52 -6.12 18.09
N CYS A 186 -0.55 -6.50 17.40
CA CYS A 186 -0.81 -7.90 17.04
C CYS A 186 -0.79 -8.17 15.53
N HIS A 187 -1.13 -7.17 14.72
CA HIS A 187 -1.26 -7.32 13.27
C HIS A 187 -0.05 -6.74 12.52
N ASP A 188 0.32 -7.40 11.43
CA ASP A 188 1.20 -6.83 10.40
C ASP A 188 0.33 -6.17 9.32
N PRO A 189 0.41 -4.83 9.13
CA PRO A 189 -0.47 -4.13 8.21
C PRO A 189 -0.10 -4.34 6.73
N HIS A 190 0.99 -5.05 6.45
CA HIS A 190 1.42 -5.32 5.09
C HIS A 190 1.14 -6.75 4.67
N THR A 191 1.70 -7.71 5.42
CA THR A 191 1.66 -9.11 5.00
C THR A 191 1.97 -10.07 6.15
N GLN A 192 1.48 -11.30 6.04
CA GLN A 192 1.74 -12.34 7.02
C GLN A 192 1.53 -13.73 6.43
N ASN A 193 2.17 -14.73 7.02
CA ASN A 193 1.90 -16.14 6.73
C ASN A 193 0.69 -16.70 7.50
N ASN A 194 0.34 -16.05 8.61
CA ASN A 194 -0.81 -16.38 9.43
C ASN A 194 -2.07 -15.64 8.97
N LYS A 195 -3.23 -16.28 9.19
CA LYS A 195 -4.54 -15.66 8.94
C LYS A 195 -4.69 -14.37 9.76
N PHE A 196 -5.53 -13.46 9.27
CA PHE A 196 -5.84 -12.17 9.89
C PHE A 196 -4.61 -11.30 10.14
N PHE A 197 -3.53 -11.53 9.40
CA PHE A 197 -2.28 -10.79 9.52
C PHE A 197 -1.64 -10.83 10.91
N LEU A 198 -1.92 -11.87 11.71
CA LEU A 198 -1.38 -11.98 13.07
C LEU A 198 0.12 -12.27 13.06
N LYS A 199 0.88 -11.45 13.78
CA LYS A 199 2.32 -11.65 13.90
C LYS A 199 2.65 -13.03 14.53
N PRO A 200 3.79 -13.66 14.17
CA PRO A 200 4.09 -15.02 14.59
C PRO A 200 4.08 -15.21 16.12
N GLU A 201 4.55 -14.23 16.87
CA GLU A 201 4.57 -14.22 18.33
C GLU A 201 3.18 -14.27 18.96
N ILE A 202 2.17 -13.71 18.28
CA ILE A 202 0.79 -13.76 18.75
C ILE A 202 0.18 -15.13 18.44
N MET A 203 0.43 -15.66 17.25
CA MET A 203 -0.09 -16.97 16.85
C MET A 203 0.46 -18.13 17.67
N LYS A 204 1.71 -18.06 18.12
CA LYS A 204 2.28 -19.07 19.02
C LYS A 204 1.51 -19.17 20.33
N LYS A 205 1.01 -18.05 20.87
CA LYS A 205 0.20 -18.03 22.10
C LYS A 205 -1.15 -18.72 21.92
N PHE A 206 -1.76 -18.60 20.74
CA PHE A 206 -3.04 -19.26 20.44
C PHE A 206 -2.92 -20.78 20.21
N LYS A 207 -1.74 -21.26 19.80
CA LYS A 207 -1.48 -22.70 19.59
C LYS A 207 -1.00 -23.44 20.85
N ALA A 208 -0.68 -22.70 21.91
CA ALA A 208 -0.15 -23.24 23.17
C ALA A 208 -1.25 -23.44 24.24
N ILE A 209 -2.51 -23.27 23.85
CA ILE A 209 -3.73 -23.47 24.66
C ILE A 209 -4.54 -24.55 23.96
#